data_AF-M1WU41-F1
#
_entry.id   AF-M1WU41-F1
#
_cell.length_a   1.000
_cell.length_b   1.000
_cell.length_c   1.000
_cell.angle_alpha   90.00
_cell.angle_beta   90.00
_cell.angle_gamma   90.00
#
_symmetry.space_group_name_H-M   'P 1'
#
loop_
_entity.id
_entity.type
_entity.pdbx_description
1 polymer ?
#
loop_
_entity_poly.entity_id
_entity_poly.type
_entity_poly.pdbx_seq_one_letter_code
_entity_poly.pdbx_strand_id
1 'polypeptide(L)'
;MKKVTSLAIVLAMTLLVSGFAFAMDHSTMDAGDMKMADSMKVMEDNLALMKKDVETMKDPAQRKAAMTSMNSHMTDLHHGMAAAEGHAKMTKNAHMEASMKQMNKEMMMTMKGMGMAKKDADKGIPMMMDSLNKMEKTLSTMKSMM
;
A
#
# COMPACT_ATOMS: atom_id res chain seq x y z
N MET A 1 -3.74 51.22 17.09
CA MET A 1 -3.14 49.90 17.38
C MET A 1 -3.93 49.22 18.48
N LYS A 2 -3.89 47.87 18.49
CA LYS A 2 -4.55 46.90 19.39
C LYS A 2 -5.90 46.35 18.89
N LYS A 3 -5.77 45.51 17.85
CA LYS A 3 -6.60 44.31 17.66
C LYS A 3 -6.20 43.32 18.76
N VAL A 4 -7.14 42.55 19.32
CA VAL A 4 -7.11 41.09 19.61
C VAL A 4 -8.19 40.82 20.66
N THR A 5 -9.38 40.34 20.27
CA THR A 5 -10.20 39.39 21.06
C THR A 5 -11.44 38.96 20.27
N SER A 6 -11.27 38.00 19.36
CA SER A 6 -12.41 37.32 18.70
C SER A 6 -12.03 35.89 18.31
N LEU A 7 -11.44 35.13 19.24
CA LEU A 7 -10.81 33.84 18.94
C LEU A 7 -11.18 32.75 19.97
N ALA A 8 -12.42 32.76 20.46
CA ALA A 8 -12.88 31.80 21.48
C ALA A 8 -14.14 30.98 21.12
N ILE A 9 -14.68 31.07 19.89
CA ILE A 9 -15.99 30.44 19.56
C ILE A 9 -15.89 29.34 18.49
N VAL A 10 -14.73 29.06 17.89
CA VAL A 10 -14.61 28.04 16.80
C VAL A 10 -14.22 26.64 17.30
N LEU A 11 -13.94 26.46 18.60
CA LEU A 11 -13.44 25.17 19.11
C LEU A 11 -14.53 24.11 19.39
N ALA A 12 -15.82 24.43 19.24
CA ALA A 12 -16.91 23.56 19.67
C ALA A 12 -17.57 22.73 18.55
N MET A 13 -17.15 22.86 17.28
CA MET A 13 -17.78 22.13 16.15
C MET A 13 -16.97 20.96 15.59
N THR A 14 -15.77 20.68 16.09
CA THR A 14 -14.92 19.56 15.59
C THR A 14 -15.09 18.25 16.35
N LEU A 15 -15.92 18.19 17.40
CA LEU A 15 -16.04 17.00 18.26
C LEU A 15 -17.22 16.05 17.93
N LEU A 16 -17.94 16.27 16.82
CA LEU A 16 -19.10 15.45 16.43
C LEU A 16 -18.93 14.68 15.11
N VAL A 17 -17.71 14.24 14.81
CA VAL A 17 -17.48 13.13 13.84
C VAL A 17 -16.67 12.04 14.54
N SER A 18 -17.09 11.69 15.75
CA SER A 18 -16.80 10.43 16.43
C SER A 18 -17.78 9.39 15.88
N GLY A 19 -17.36 8.62 14.88
CA GLY A 19 -18.28 7.70 14.26
C GLY A 19 -17.75 6.71 13.24
N PHE A 20 -16.46 6.38 13.17
CA PHE A 20 -16.03 5.06 12.69
C PHE A 20 -14.75 4.64 13.40
N ALA A 21 -14.93 3.63 14.25
CA ALA A 21 -13.88 2.85 14.85
C ALA A 21 -13.08 2.13 13.77
N PHE A 22 -11.76 2.32 13.76
CA PHE A 22 -10.78 1.26 13.55
C PHE A 22 -9.58 1.59 14.43
N ALA A 23 -9.68 1.22 15.70
CA ALA A 23 -8.50 0.93 16.49
C ALA A 23 -7.84 -0.30 15.84
N MET A 24 -6.90 -0.07 14.92
CA MET A 24 -5.92 -1.09 14.60
C MET A 24 -4.89 -1.06 15.72
N ASP A 25 -5.04 -2.04 16.61
CA ASP A 25 -4.03 -2.49 17.53
C ASP A 25 -2.70 -2.64 16.79
N HIS A 26 -1.73 -1.80 17.13
CA HIS A 26 -0.38 -1.83 16.58
C HIS A 26 0.46 -2.89 17.31
N SER A 27 -0.14 -4.06 17.58
CA SER A 27 0.61 -5.25 17.93
C SER A 27 1.47 -5.59 16.72
N THR A 28 2.78 -5.42 16.87
CA THR A 28 3.82 -5.97 16.01
C THR A 28 3.55 -7.46 15.82
N MET A 29 2.72 -7.81 14.84
CA MET A 29 2.65 -9.17 14.32
C MET A 29 3.92 -9.35 13.50
N ASP A 30 4.84 -10.17 14.00
CA ASP A 30 5.95 -10.64 13.19
C ASP A 30 5.37 -11.28 11.92
N ALA A 31 6.02 -11.09 10.78
CA ALA A 31 5.56 -11.62 9.49
C ALA A 31 5.32 -13.15 9.51
N GLY A 32 5.89 -13.87 10.49
CA GLY A 32 5.66 -15.31 10.69
C GLY A 32 4.32 -15.69 11.33
N ASP A 33 3.63 -14.76 12.01
CA ASP A 33 2.41 -15.05 12.78
C ASP A 33 1.10 -14.76 12.02
N MET A 34 1.17 -14.04 10.89
CA MET A 34 0.01 -13.81 10.03
C MET A 34 -0.42 -15.09 9.32
N LYS A 35 -1.71 -15.40 9.32
CA LYS A 35 -2.26 -16.50 8.52
C LYS A 35 -2.23 -16.13 7.04
N MET A 36 -2.10 -17.13 6.17
CA MET A 36 -2.07 -16.92 4.71
C MET A 36 -3.25 -16.08 4.20
N ALA A 37 -4.46 -16.30 4.71
CA ALA A 37 -5.64 -15.51 4.32
C ALA A 37 -5.51 -14.02 4.69
N ASP A 38 -4.95 -13.73 5.87
CA ASP A 38 -4.71 -12.37 6.34
C ASP A 38 -3.59 -11.71 5.51
N SER A 39 -2.52 -12.44 5.21
CA SER A 39 -1.44 -11.99 4.33
C SER A 39 -1.96 -11.63 2.94
N MET A 40 -2.82 -12.48 2.36
CA MET A 40 -3.44 -12.22 1.05
C MET A 40 -4.35 -10.99 1.07
N LYS A 41 -5.10 -10.79 2.16
CA LYS A 41 -5.91 -9.61 2.36
C LYS A 41 -5.07 -8.33 2.48
N VAL A 42 -4.00 -8.36 3.27
CA VAL A 42 -3.05 -7.24 3.40
C VAL A 42 -2.46 -6.88 2.04
N MET A 43 -2.08 -7.88 1.25
CA MET A 43 -1.55 -7.64 -0.10
C MET A 43 -2.61 -7.02 -1.03
N GLU A 44 -3.85 -7.51 -1.00
CA GLU A 44 -4.96 -7.01 -1.82
C GLU A 44 -5.32 -5.56 -1.47
N ASP A 45 -5.50 -5.28 -0.18
CA ASP A 45 -5.88 -3.96 0.31
C ASP A 45 -4.78 -2.93 0.00
N ASN A 46 -3.51 -3.26 0.22
CA ASN A 46 -2.40 -2.35 -0.07
C ASN A 46 -2.17 -2.15 -1.57
N LEU A 47 -2.35 -3.18 -2.41
CA LEU A 47 -2.29 -2.98 -3.87
C LEU A 47 -3.37 -2.01 -4.36
N ALA A 48 -4.59 -2.13 -3.83
CA ALA A 48 -5.68 -1.21 -4.17
C ALA A 48 -5.36 0.24 -3.74
N LEU A 49 -4.82 0.41 -2.53
CA LEU A 49 -4.40 1.72 -2.01
C LEU A 49 -3.25 2.31 -2.84
N MET A 50 -2.24 1.52 -3.19
CA MET A 50 -1.14 1.97 -4.05
C MET A 50 -1.62 2.39 -5.44
N LYS A 51 -2.59 1.68 -6.04
CA LYS A 51 -3.18 2.09 -7.33
C LYS A 51 -3.88 3.45 -7.19
N LYS A 52 -4.60 3.68 -6.09
CA LYS A 52 -5.21 4.97 -5.79
C LYS A 52 -4.16 6.07 -5.57
N ASP A 53 -3.05 5.77 -4.92
CA ASP A 53 -1.94 6.72 -4.77
C ASP A 53 -1.36 7.10 -6.14
N VAL A 54 -1.13 6.13 -7.03
CA VAL A 54 -0.62 6.39 -8.39
C VAL A 54 -1.60 7.24 -9.21
N GLU A 55 -2.91 7.03 -9.07
CA GLU A 55 -3.92 7.92 -9.67
C GLU A 55 -3.83 9.34 -9.10
N THR A 56 -3.66 9.47 -7.78
CA THR A 56 -3.49 10.75 -7.09
C THR A 56 -2.20 11.47 -7.53
N MET A 57 -1.14 10.74 -7.88
CA MET A 57 0.13 11.30 -8.36
C MET A 57 0.03 12.04 -9.70
N LYS A 58 -1.04 11.80 -10.47
CA LYS A 58 -1.31 12.54 -11.71
C LYS A 58 -1.52 14.03 -11.45
N ASP A 59 -2.03 14.39 -10.28
CA ASP A 59 -2.07 15.77 -9.81
C ASP A 59 -0.69 16.19 -9.25
N PRO A 60 0.00 17.17 -9.89
CA PRO A 60 1.28 17.67 -9.40
C PRO A 60 1.26 18.18 -7.96
N ALA A 61 0.14 18.77 -7.50
CA ALA A 61 0.01 19.32 -6.15
C ALA A 61 -0.05 18.23 -5.08
N GLN A 62 -0.60 17.06 -5.41
CA GLN A 62 -0.79 15.93 -4.49
C GLN A 62 0.32 14.89 -4.60
N ARG A 63 1.11 14.91 -5.69
CA ARG A 63 2.10 13.89 -6.01
C ARG A 63 3.04 13.54 -4.86
N LYS A 64 3.59 14.54 -4.18
CA LYS A 64 4.53 14.30 -3.06
C LYS A 64 3.86 13.54 -1.91
N ALA A 65 2.65 13.93 -1.53
CA ALA A 65 1.89 13.28 -0.46
C ALA A 65 1.51 11.84 -0.86
N ALA A 66 1.04 11.66 -2.09
CA ALA A 66 0.74 10.35 -2.65
C ALA A 66 1.98 9.43 -2.69
N MET A 67 3.16 9.96 -3.04
CA MET A 67 4.40 9.18 -3.02
C MET A 67 4.81 8.74 -1.61
N THR A 68 4.57 9.57 -0.59
CA THR A 68 4.80 9.19 0.81
C THR A 68 3.83 8.10 1.25
N SER A 69 2.54 8.25 0.94
CA SER A 69 1.49 7.26 1.19
C SER A 69 1.84 5.91 0.54
N MET A 70 2.24 5.94 -0.72
CA MET A 70 2.62 4.76 -1.49
C MET A 70 3.80 4.00 -0.88
N ASN A 71 4.77 4.67 -0.24
CA ASN A 71 5.87 3.99 0.46
C ASN A 71 5.38 3.22 1.68
N SER A 72 4.39 3.76 2.41
CA SER A 72 3.78 3.06 3.56
C SER A 72 3.08 1.80 3.07
N HIS A 73 2.17 1.94 2.10
CA HIS A 73 1.43 0.81 1.55
C HIS A 73 2.34 -0.26 0.94
N MET A 74 3.46 0.14 0.32
CA MET A 74 4.45 -0.80 -0.21
C MET A 74 5.18 -1.57 0.89
N THR A 75 5.41 -0.94 2.04
CA THR A 75 6.00 -1.60 3.21
C THR A 75 5.04 -2.64 3.77
N ASP A 76 3.77 -2.30 3.91
CA ASP A 76 2.73 -3.21 4.39
C ASP A 76 2.48 -4.35 3.39
N LEU A 77 2.48 -4.05 2.09
CA LEU A 77 2.47 -5.05 1.02
C LEU A 77 3.63 -6.04 1.17
N HIS A 78 4.85 -5.53 1.39
CA HIS A 78 6.04 -6.36 1.56
C HIS A 78 5.94 -7.26 2.81
N HIS A 79 5.35 -6.80 3.90
CA HIS A 79 5.07 -7.63 5.06
C HIS A 79 4.07 -8.76 4.73
N GLY A 80 2.98 -8.45 4.02
CA GLY A 80 2.03 -9.46 3.54
C GLY A 80 2.69 -10.50 2.62
N MET A 81 3.58 -10.06 1.73
CA MET A 81 4.36 -10.95 0.86
C MET A 81 5.32 -11.85 1.64
N ALA A 82 6.04 -11.30 2.62
CA ALA A 82 6.97 -12.08 3.43
C ALA A 82 6.25 -13.17 4.24
N ALA A 83 5.08 -12.85 4.80
CA ALA A 83 4.23 -13.81 5.48
C ALA A 83 3.75 -14.92 4.53
N ALA A 84 3.24 -14.55 3.34
CA ALA A 84 2.80 -15.51 2.33
C ALA A 84 3.94 -16.40 1.81
N GLU A 85 5.15 -15.85 1.64
CA GLU A 85 6.35 -16.62 1.28
C GLU A 85 6.74 -17.60 2.39
N GLY A 86 6.61 -17.21 3.67
CA GLY A 86 6.79 -18.10 4.82
C GLY A 86 5.86 -19.31 4.76
N HIS A 87 4.55 -19.07 4.55
CA HIS A 87 3.55 -20.13 4.37
C HIS A 87 3.85 -21.02 3.16
N ALA A 88 4.24 -20.44 2.04
CA ALA A 88 4.60 -21.18 0.83
C ALA A 88 5.75 -22.16 1.08
N LYS A 89 6.80 -21.72 1.78
CA LYS A 89 7.95 -22.57 2.14
C LYS A 89 7.57 -23.68 3.10
N MET A 90 6.78 -23.37 4.13
CA MET A 90 6.32 -24.37 5.11
C MET A 90 5.46 -25.46 4.45
N THR A 91 4.62 -25.07 3.49
CA THR A 91 3.73 -25.99 2.76
C THR A 91 4.37 -26.59 1.50
N LYS A 92 5.64 -26.25 1.21
CA LYS A 92 6.37 -26.66 -0.01
C LYS A 92 5.62 -26.35 -1.30
N ASN A 93 4.87 -25.24 -1.32
CA ASN A 93 4.10 -24.82 -2.47
C ASN A 93 4.98 -24.03 -3.47
N ALA A 94 5.60 -24.76 -4.40
CA ALA A 94 6.50 -24.19 -5.40
C ALA A 94 5.82 -23.14 -6.32
N HIS A 95 4.52 -23.29 -6.60
CA HIS A 95 3.77 -22.31 -7.40
C HIS A 95 3.58 -20.99 -6.65
N MET A 96 3.31 -21.07 -5.35
CA MET A 96 3.19 -19.89 -4.49
C MET A 96 4.54 -19.17 -4.37
N GLU A 97 5.64 -19.90 -4.17
CA GLU A 97 6.99 -19.31 -4.15
C GLU A 97 7.34 -18.61 -5.48
N ALA A 98 7.00 -19.22 -6.61
CA ALA A 98 7.22 -18.61 -7.92
C ALA A 98 6.41 -17.32 -8.10
N SER A 99 5.16 -17.31 -7.63
CA SER A 99 4.29 -16.13 -7.67
C SER A 99 4.83 -15.00 -6.78
N MET A 100 5.34 -15.32 -5.59
CA MET A 100 5.98 -14.35 -4.70
C MET A 100 7.25 -13.74 -5.30
N LYS A 101 8.08 -14.56 -5.97
CA LYS A 101 9.25 -14.06 -6.73
C LYS A 101 8.83 -13.13 -7.85
N GLN A 102 7.71 -13.41 -8.52
CA GLN A 102 7.18 -12.55 -9.58
C GLN A 102 6.66 -11.22 -9.01
N MET A 103 5.89 -11.25 -7.91
CA MET A 103 5.46 -10.03 -7.22
C MET A 103 6.65 -9.18 -6.76
N ASN A 104 7.72 -9.79 -6.24
CA ASN A 104 8.92 -9.05 -5.83
C ASN A 104 9.56 -8.28 -7.00
N LYS A 105 9.59 -8.88 -8.20
CA LYS A 105 10.09 -8.19 -9.41
C LYS A 105 9.22 -7.00 -9.77
N GLU A 106 7.90 -7.16 -9.70
CA GLU A 106 6.94 -6.12 -10.04
C GLU A 106 6.95 -4.99 -9.00
N MET A 107 7.15 -5.32 -7.72
CA MET A 107 7.38 -4.34 -6.65
C MET A 107 8.65 -3.53 -6.93
N MET A 108 9.77 -4.17 -7.29
CA MET A 108 10.99 -3.44 -7.67
C MET A 108 10.79 -2.52 -8.88
N MET A 109 10.01 -2.96 -9.87
CA MET A 109 9.65 -2.11 -11.03
C MET A 109 8.77 -0.93 -10.62
N THR A 110 7.87 -1.13 -9.67
CA THR A 110 7.08 -0.06 -9.04
C THR A 110 7.99 0.96 -8.33
N MET A 111 8.97 0.49 -7.55
CA MET A 111 9.98 1.35 -6.90
C MET A 111 10.81 2.15 -7.92
N LYS A 112 11.21 1.50 -9.02
CA LYS A 112 11.89 2.17 -10.13
C LYS A 112 11.00 3.24 -10.76
N GLY A 113 9.71 2.94 -10.94
CA GLY A 113 8.69 3.88 -11.40
C GLY A 113 8.57 5.10 -10.48
N MET A 114 8.58 4.91 -9.15
CA MET A 114 8.62 6.02 -8.19
C MET A 114 9.88 6.87 -8.37
N GLY A 115 11.05 6.24 -8.49
CA GLY A 115 12.31 6.95 -8.73
C GLY A 115 12.27 7.76 -10.02
N MET A 116 11.67 7.21 -11.08
CA MET A 116 11.45 7.90 -12.35
C MET A 116 10.46 9.06 -12.19
N ALA A 117 9.35 8.86 -11.48
CA ALA A 117 8.29 9.87 -11.31
C ALA A 117 8.77 11.14 -10.60
N LYS A 118 9.84 11.06 -9.78
CA LYS A 118 10.49 12.24 -9.19
C LYS A 118 11.17 13.13 -10.23
N LYS A 119 11.61 12.55 -11.35
CA LYS A 119 12.35 13.23 -12.44
C LYS A 119 11.44 13.53 -13.64
N ASP A 120 10.61 12.56 -14.00
CA ASP A 120 9.72 12.55 -15.15
C ASP A 120 8.45 11.77 -14.77
N ALA A 121 7.42 12.51 -14.37
CA ALA A 121 6.15 11.94 -13.93
C ALA A 121 5.43 11.20 -15.07
N ASP A 122 5.56 11.67 -16.30
CA ASP A 122 4.88 11.12 -17.47
C ASP A 122 5.40 9.73 -17.85
N LYS A 123 6.65 9.43 -17.52
CA LYS A 123 7.21 8.07 -17.64
C LYS A 123 7.05 7.24 -16.37
N GLY A 124 7.23 7.86 -15.20
CA GLY A 124 7.22 7.16 -13.92
C GLY A 124 5.84 6.63 -13.53
N ILE A 125 4.79 7.45 -13.67
CA ILE A 125 3.42 7.10 -13.28
C ILE A 125 2.89 5.89 -14.07
N PRO A 126 3.01 5.83 -15.41
CA PRO A 126 2.61 4.65 -16.16
C PRO A 126 3.39 3.39 -15.79
N MET A 127 4.71 3.51 -15.51
CA MET A 127 5.54 2.37 -15.09
C MET A 127 5.07 1.80 -13.74
N MET A 128 4.71 2.67 -12.79
CA MET A 128 4.12 2.24 -11.52
C MET A 128 2.79 1.53 -11.74
N MET A 129 1.86 2.13 -12.50
CA MET A 129 0.54 1.54 -12.73
C MET A 129 0.60 0.19 -13.45
N ASP A 130 1.45 0.05 -14.48
CA ASP A 130 1.66 -1.22 -15.18
C ASP A 130 2.18 -2.31 -14.23
N SER A 131 3.15 -1.96 -13.38
CA SER A 131 3.72 -2.90 -12.41
C SER A 131 2.71 -3.31 -11.34
N LEU A 132 1.89 -2.37 -10.84
CA LEU A 132 0.80 -2.65 -9.89
C LEU A 132 -0.28 -3.55 -10.48
N ASN A 133 -0.65 -3.33 -11.74
CA ASN A 133 -1.63 -4.18 -12.44
C ASN A 133 -1.09 -5.60 -12.67
N LYS A 134 0.22 -5.76 -12.86
CA LYS A 134 0.86 -7.08 -12.93
C LYS A 134 0.84 -7.78 -11.56
N MET A 135 1.12 -7.05 -10.47
CA MET A 135 1.00 -7.59 -9.12
C MET A 135 -0.41 -8.04 -8.79
N GLU A 136 -1.42 -7.26 -9.15
CA GLU A 136 -2.83 -7.63 -8.97
C GLU A 136 -3.19 -8.91 -9.73
N LYS A 137 -2.70 -9.08 -10.97
CA LYS A 137 -2.88 -10.33 -11.73
C LYS A 137 -2.18 -11.53 -11.08
N THR A 138 -0.95 -11.33 -10.60
CA THR A 138 -0.20 -12.37 -9.88
C THR A 138 -0.94 -12.77 -8.61
N LEU A 139 -1.42 -11.80 -7.82
CA LEU A 139 -2.19 -12.03 -6.61
C LEU A 139 -3.51 -12.76 -6.91
N SER A 140 -4.23 -12.36 -7.96
CA SER A 140 -5.45 -13.05 -8.40
C SER A 140 -5.19 -14.51 -8.78
N THR A 141 -4.07 -14.78 -9.46
CA THR A 141 -3.64 -16.16 -9.78
C THR A 141 -3.32 -16.94 -8.52
N MET A 142 -2.68 -16.34 -7.52
CA MET A 142 -2.45 -17.00 -6.23
C MET A 142 -3.76 -17.31 -5.50
N LYS A 143 -4.75 -16.41 -5.55
CA LYS A 143 -6.08 -16.61 -4.96
C LYS A 143 -6.82 -17.80 -5.58
N SER A 144 -6.68 -18.03 -6.88
CA SER A 144 -7.32 -19.17 -7.54
C SER A 144 -6.63 -20.51 -7.31
N MET A 145 -5.42 -20.51 -6.75
CA MET A 145 -4.63 -21.71 -6.43
C MET A 145 -4.75 -22.15 -4.96
N MET A 146 -5.45 -21.38 -4.12
CA MET A 146 -5.78 -21.72 -2.72
C MET A 146 -7.13 -22.41 -2.63
#